data_AF-A7GI95-F1
#
_entry.id   AF-A7GI95-F1
#
_cell.length_a   1.000
_cell.length_b   1.000
_cell.length_c   1.000
_cell.angle_alpha   90.00
_cell.angle_beta   90.00
_cell.angle_gamma   90.00
#
_symmetry.space_group_name_H-M   'P 1'
#
loop_
_entity.id
_entity.type
_entity.pdbx_description
1 polymer ?
#
loop_
_entity_poly.entity_id
_entity_poly.type
_entity_poly.pdbx_seq_one_letter_code
_entity_poly.pdbx_strand_id
1 'polypeptide(L)'
;MHLMILDKEETLPEELLKLQEEFKEVRQAILNKDKENTTEEILDIMQVCIGMLDTQVKNKDIDLEEEVKKHNKKLVNRGWIFKKRIFFQVYNEYH
;
A
#
# COMPACT_ATOMS: atom_id res chain seq x y z
N MET A 1 -7.08 8.96 10.41
CA MET A 1 -6.62 9.03 9.01
C MET A 1 -7.00 7.72 8.35
N HIS A 2 -7.61 7.78 7.18
CA HIS A 2 -7.96 6.60 6.38
C HIS A 2 -7.42 6.81 4.96
N LEU A 3 -7.08 5.72 4.29
CA LEU A 3 -6.85 5.69 2.85
C LEU A 3 -8.05 5.00 2.23
N MET A 4 -8.54 5.53 1.12
CA MET A 4 -9.72 4.99 0.46
C MET A 4 -9.33 3.71 -0.27
N ILE A 5 -10.22 2.72 -0.31
CA ILE A 5 -10.14 1.66 -1.31
C ILE A 5 -11.00 2.14 -2.48
N LEU A 6 -10.36 2.37 -3.62
CA LEU A 6 -11.05 2.83 -4.82
C LEU A 6 -11.43 1.61 -5.64
N ASP A 7 -12.72 1.47 -5.92
CA ASP A 7 -13.20 0.42 -6.80
C ASP A 7 -12.88 0.80 -8.25
N LYS A 8 -11.71 0.33 -8.70
CA LYS A 8 -11.32 0.32 -10.10
C LYS A 8 -11.36 -1.14 -10.50
N GLU A 9 -12.08 -1.49 -11.57
CA GLU A 9 -12.13 -2.86 -12.12
C GLU A 9 -10.77 -3.25 -12.76
N GLU A 10 -9.67 -3.04 -12.05
CA GLU A 10 -8.29 -3.29 -12.47
C GLU A 10 -7.84 -4.68 -12.03
N THR A 11 -7.02 -5.31 -12.86
CA THR A 11 -6.39 -6.60 -12.60
C THR A 11 -4.99 -6.39 -12.00
N LEU A 12 -4.45 -7.39 -11.29
CA LEU A 12 -3.08 -7.34 -10.75
C LEU A 12 -2.00 -6.96 -11.78
N PRO A 13 -2.05 -7.42 -13.04
CA PRO A 13 -1.14 -6.94 -14.07
C PRO A 13 -1.24 -5.43 -14.36
N GLU A 14 -2.44 -4.86 -14.35
CA GLU A 14 -2.66 -3.42 -14.57
C GLU A 14 -2.17 -2.62 -13.35
N GLU A 15 -2.51 -3.07 -12.14
CA GLU A 15 -2.02 -2.47 -10.88
C GLU A 15 -0.48 -2.53 -10.79
N LEU A 16 0.15 -3.59 -11.31
CA LEU A 16 1.61 -3.70 -11.39
C LEU A 16 2.21 -2.64 -12.32
N LEU A 17 1.56 -2.35 -13.46
CA LEU A 17 2.03 -1.28 -14.35
C LEU A 17 1.93 0.08 -13.64
N LYS A 18 0.85 0.31 -12.90
CA LYS A 18 0.69 1.55 -12.11
C LYS A 18 1.75 1.64 -11.01
N LEU A 19 2.01 0.56 -10.27
CA LEU A 19 3.08 0.51 -9.26
C LEU A 19 4.46 0.86 -9.84
N GLN A 20 4.74 0.44 -11.08
CA GLN A 20 5.99 0.79 -11.76
C GLN A 20 6.07 2.26 -12.19
N GLU A 21 4.94 2.90 -12.49
CA GLU A 21 4.83 4.32 -12.76
C GLU A 21 5.12 5.13 -11.49
N GLU A 22 4.35 4.88 -10.42
CA GLU A 22 4.49 5.57 -9.13
C GLU A 22 5.91 5.44 -8.55
N PHE A 23 6.54 4.27 -8.71
CA PHE A 23 7.93 4.07 -8.32
C PHE A 23 8.91 4.98 -9.06
N LYS A 24 8.70 5.22 -10.37
CA LYS A 24 9.53 6.15 -11.15
C LYS A 24 9.30 7.59 -10.69
N GLU A 25 8.07 7.95 -10.36
CA GLU A 25 7.71 9.30 -9.90
C GLU A 25 8.31 9.60 -8.53
N VAL A 26 8.20 8.68 -7.56
CA VAL A 26 8.92 8.77 -6.27
C VAL A 26 10.42 8.93 -6.49
N ARG A 27 11.01 8.12 -7.37
CA ARG A 27 12.45 8.21 -7.67
C ARG A 27 12.81 9.60 -8.19
N GLN A 28 12.01 10.13 -9.12
CA GLN A 28 12.26 11.43 -9.73
C GLN A 28 12.11 12.57 -8.72
N ALA A 29 11.06 12.54 -7.89
CA ALA A 29 10.82 13.53 -6.84
C ALA A 29 11.97 13.60 -5.83
N ILE A 30 12.48 12.44 -5.39
CA ILE A 30 13.63 12.35 -4.48
C ILE A 30 14.89 12.92 -5.14
N LEU A 31 15.17 12.57 -6.41
CA LEU A 31 16.34 13.06 -7.13
C LEU A 31 16.28 14.58 -7.34
N ASN A 32 15.08 15.13 -7.55
CA ASN A 32 14.85 16.57 -7.69
C ASN A 32 14.87 17.32 -6.35
N LYS A 33 14.96 16.61 -5.21
CA LYS A 33 14.84 17.16 -3.84
C LYS A 33 13.52 17.91 -3.61
N ASP A 34 12.48 17.54 -4.34
CA ASP A 34 11.14 18.11 -4.22
C ASP A 34 10.40 17.40 -3.09
N LYS A 35 10.33 18.04 -1.93
CA LYS A 35 9.77 17.43 -0.72
C LYS A 35 8.26 17.24 -0.79
N GLU A 36 7.56 18.19 -1.41
CA GLU A 36 6.10 18.14 -1.53
C GLU A 36 5.74 17.02 -2.51
N ASN A 37 6.36 17.01 -3.69
CA ASN A 37 6.17 15.94 -4.66
C ASN A 37 6.58 14.58 -4.07
N THR A 38 7.71 14.49 -3.34
CA THR A 38 8.12 13.22 -2.72
C THR A 38 7.05 12.66 -1.78
N THR A 39 6.32 13.52 -1.06
CA THR A 39 5.29 13.05 -0.13
C THR A 39 4.05 12.55 -0.88
N GLU A 40 3.63 13.26 -1.92
CA GLU A 40 2.52 12.89 -2.81
C GLU A 40 2.77 11.51 -3.44
N GLU A 41 3.89 11.38 -4.14
CA GLU A 41 4.22 10.15 -4.89
C GLU A 41 4.40 8.93 -3.95
N ILE A 42 4.85 9.14 -2.70
CA ILE A 42 4.90 8.07 -1.68
C ILE A 42 3.48 7.62 -1.29
N LEU A 43 2.54 8.55 -1.17
CA LEU A 43 1.15 8.24 -0.87
C LEU A 43 0.49 7.51 -2.05
N ASP A 44 0.86 7.85 -3.29
CA ASP A 44 0.34 7.16 -4.47
C ASP A 44 0.86 5.72 -4.58
N ILE A 45 2.14 5.45 -4.30
CA ILE A 45 2.63 4.07 -4.13
C ILE A 45 1.81 3.33 -3.06
N MET A 46 1.56 3.96 -1.91
CA MET A 46 0.77 3.34 -0.84
C MET A 46 -0.65 3.03 -1.31
N GLN A 47 -1.28 3.93 -2.06
CA GLN A 47 -2.62 3.78 -2.60
C GLN A 47 -2.71 2.61 -3.59
N VAL A 48 -1.74 2.47 -4.50
CA VAL A 48 -1.66 1.32 -5.41
C VAL A 48 -1.45 0.02 -4.64
N CYS A 49 -0.55 0.01 -3.64
CA CYS A 49 -0.33 -1.19 -2.82
C CYS A 49 -1.59 -1.63 -2.05
N ILE A 50 -2.40 -0.67 -1.59
CA ILE A 50 -3.68 -0.96 -0.94
C ILE A 50 -4.68 -1.56 -1.93
N GLY A 51 -4.79 -1.01 -3.14
CA GLY A 51 -5.62 -1.57 -4.23
C GLY A 51 -5.23 -3.02 -4.53
N MET A 52 -3.93 -3.28 -4.70
CA MET A 52 -3.44 -4.64 -4.95
C MET A 52 -3.76 -5.63 -3.82
N LEU A 53 -3.76 -5.18 -2.55
CA LEU A 53 -4.17 -6.02 -1.43
C LEU A 53 -5.67 -6.33 -1.48
N ASP A 54 -6.52 -5.34 -1.80
CA ASP A 54 -7.96 -5.55 -2.00
C ASP A 54 -8.22 -6.54 -3.15
N THR A 55 -7.51 -6.39 -4.27
CA THR A 55 -7.56 -7.31 -5.40
C THR A 55 -7.12 -8.74 -5.02
N GLN A 56 -6.13 -8.90 -4.14
CA GLN A 56 -5.77 -10.23 -3.61
C GLN A 56 -6.85 -10.82 -2.70
N VAL A 57 -7.47 -10.01 -1.83
CA VAL A 57 -8.58 -10.43 -0.96
C VAL A 57 -9.74 -10.93 -1.81
N LYS A 58 -10.14 -10.17 -2.84
CA LYS A 58 -11.20 -10.52 -3.81
C LYS A 58 -10.89 -11.82 -4.56
N ASN A 59 -9.65 -12.02 -5.01
CA ASN A 59 -9.29 -13.13 -5.90
C ASN A 59 -8.94 -14.45 -5.20
N LYS A 60 -8.49 -14.40 -3.93
CA LYS A 60 -7.84 -15.56 -3.28
C LYS A 60 -8.40 -15.93 -1.91
N ASP A 61 -9.48 -15.30 -1.45
CA ASP A 61 -10.06 -15.52 -0.12
C ASP A 61 -8.98 -15.48 0.98
N ILE A 62 -8.13 -14.45 0.92
CA ILE A 62 -7.05 -14.27 1.90
C ILE A 62 -7.58 -13.50 3.12
N ASP A 63 -7.19 -13.97 4.31
CA ASP A 63 -7.33 -13.19 5.54
C ASP A 63 -6.17 -12.18 5.62
N LEU A 64 -6.46 -10.94 5.26
CA LEU A 64 -5.49 -9.84 5.29
C LEU A 64 -4.92 -9.59 6.70
N GLU A 65 -5.71 -9.79 7.74
CA GLU A 65 -5.24 -9.61 9.13
C GLU A 65 -4.18 -10.66 9.47
N GLU A 66 -4.41 -11.91 9.09
CA GLU A 66 -3.45 -12.99 9.28
C GLU A 66 -2.16 -12.78 8.46
N GLU A 67 -2.27 -12.32 7.22
CA GLU A 67 -1.09 -11.99 6.39
C GLU A 67 -0.26 -10.84 6.99
N VAL A 68 -0.90 -9.81 7.55
CA VAL A 68 -0.22 -8.73 8.28
C VAL A 68 0.47 -9.25 9.54
N LYS A 69 -0.17 -10.15 10.31
CA LYS A 69 0.44 -10.80 11.49
C LYS A 69 1.69 -11.59 11.10
N LYS A 70 1.61 -12.41 10.05
CA LYS A 70 2.75 -13.17 9.50
C LYS A 70 3.89 -12.24 9.07
N HIS A 71 3.57 -11.16 8.37
CA HIS A 71 4.55 -10.17 7.94
C HIS A 71 5.28 -9.52 9.14
N ASN A 72 4.54 -9.05 10.14
CA ASN A 72 5.12 -8.43 11.34
C ASN A 72 6.01 -9.41 12.12
N LYS A 73 5.57 -10.66 12.30
CA LYS A 73 6.39 -11.71 12.92
C LYS A 73 7.70 -11.94 12.15
N LYS A 74 7.65 -11.95 10.82
CA LYS A 74 8.84 -12.06 9.96
C LYS A 74 9.81 -10.88 10.15
N LEU A 75 9.31 -9.65 10.31
CA LEU A 75 10.17 -8.49 10.58
C LEU A 75 10.84 -8.58 11.95
N VAL A 76 10.10 -8.94 13.00
CA VAL A 76 10.68 -9.13 14.35
C VAL A 76 11.77 -10.20 14.31
N ASN A 77 11.54 -11.33 13.63
CA ASN A 77 12.53 -12.40 13.48
C ASN A 77 13.80 -11.96 12.71
N ARG A 78 13.72 -10.89 11.91
CA ARG A 78 14.85 -10.29 11.19
C ARG A 78 15.60 -9.23 12.02
N GLY A 79 15.25 -9.05 13.28
CA GLY A 79 15.89 -8.10 14.19
C GLY A 79 15.33 -6.67 14.13
N TRP A 80 14.21 -6.45 13.44
CA TRP A 80 13.55 -5.14 13.44
C TRP A 80 12.96 -4.85 14.81
N ILE A 81 13.30 -3.69 15.39
CA ILE A 81 12.79 -3.24 16.68
C ILE A 81 11.55 -2.36 16.45
N PHE A 82 10.46 -2.69 17.13
CA PHE A 82 9.24 -1.88 17.09
C PHE A 82 9.51 -0.45 17.56
N LYS A 83 9.17 0.54 16.74
CA LYS A 83 9.31 1.97 17.06
C LYS A 83 7.98 2.66 17.30
N LYS A 84 7.01 2.44 16.41
CA LYS A 84 5.67 3.04 16.44
C LYS A 84 4.73 2.24 15.55
N ARG A 85 3.42 2.43 15.72
CA ARG A 85 2.37 1.86 14.87
C ARG A 85 1.67 2.98 14.10
N ILE A 86 1.30 2.71 12.85
CA ILE A 86 0.36 3.54 12.09
C ILE A 86 -0.93 2.74 11.99
N PHE A 87 -2.06 3.38 12.26
CA PHE A 87 -3.38 2.79 12.09
C PHE A 87 -4.01 3.38 10.82
N PHE A 88 -4.38 2.50 9.89
CA PHE A 88 -5.28 2.80 8.79
C PHE A 88 -6.50 1.91 8.99
N GLN A 89 -7.68 2.49 8.88
CA GLN A 89 -8.95 1.79 9.07
C GLN A 89 -9.74 1.86 7.77
N VAL A 90 -10.13 0.69 7.27
CA VAL A 90 -11.02 0.55 6.12
C VAL A 90 -12.45 0.54 6.65
N TYR A 91 -13.29 1.40 6.10
CA TYR A 91 -14.72 1.40 6.36
C TYR A 91 -15.41 0.86 5.12
N ASN A 92 -16.26 -0.15 5.28
CA ASN A 92 -17.24 -0.48 4.25
C ASN A 92 -18.35 0.56 4.41
N GLU A 93 -18.34 1.61 3.58
CA GLU A 93 -19.48 2.54 3.56
C GLU A 93 -20.70 1.77 3.06
N TYR A 94 -21.56 1.33 3.99
CA TYR A 94 -22.94 1.01 3.69
C TYR A 94 -23.73 2.33 3.69
N HIS A 95 -24.18 2.74 2.51
CA HIS A 95 -25.36 3.59 2.36
C HIS A 95 -26.50 2.74 1.81
#